data_AF-A0A433P666-F1
#
_entry.id   AF-A0A433P666-F1
#
_cell.length_a   1.000
_cell.length_b   1.000
_cell.length_c   1.000
_cell.angle_alpha   90.00
_cell.angle_beta   90.00
_cell.angle_gamma   90.00
#
_symmetry.space_group_name_H-M   'P 1'
#
loop_
_entity.id
_entity.type
_entity.pdbx_description
1 polymer ?
#
loop_
_entity_poly.entity_id
_entity_poly.type
_entity_poly.pdbx_seq_one_letter_code
_entity_poly.pdbx_strand_id
1 'polypeptide(L)'
;MLHCNSLQYTTLCMILLTSVVRAYKLPQSGMATVTHYLLGDAVGACDCATGANNHPVAAINQNSFGPANAAGPGCGRCFHLTIYAAISQPTYNIPASIPFPEVTLKIVDLCPAKPPNMEWCAQTDTKPNPHNAWVHFDISQTTIPDNFFPQPYGYDMGTWFANYTEVSCETWSGWGQKDTSGLAYPGAGCCPANPTVDGNLCKLPGGKNVTGVGSVSAAGINSRWRTESMVAWSVAVLVGGWMMTRV
;
A
#
# COMPACT_ATOMS: atom_id res chain seq x y z
N MET A 1 -23.52 54.05 -36.22
CA MET A 1 -22.61 52.93 -36.52
C MET A 1 -21.79 52.65 -35.28
N LEU A 2 -22.27 51.73 -34.44
CA LEU A 2 -21.55 51.25 -33.26
C LEU A 2 -20.48 50.27 -33.75
N HIS A 3 -19.21 50.62 -33.59
CA HIS A 3 -18.09 49.74 -33.86
C HIS A 3 -18.02 48.70 -32.73
N CYS A 4 -18.40 47.47 -33.06
CA CYS A 4 -18.25 46.30 -32.20
C CYS A 4 -16.82 45.76 -32.35
N ASN A 5 -15.96 46.01 -31.36
CA ASN A 5 -14.59 45.47 -31.33
C ASN A 5 -14.61 44.00 -30.91
N SER A 6 -14.36 43.12 -31.88
CA SER A 6 -14.38 41.66 -31.76
C SER A 6 -13.08 41.06 -31.21
N LEU A 7 -12.69 41.41 -29.98
CA LEU A 7 -11.43 40.90 -29.40
C LEU A 7 -11.54 40.53 -27.92
N GLN A 8 -12.64 39.86 -27.52
CA GLN A 8 -12.82 39.40 -26.12
C GLN A 8 -13.27 37.94 -25.95
N TYR A 9 -13.27 37.10 -27.01
CA TYR A 9 -13.81 35.74 -26.94
C TYR A 9 -12.85 34.61 -27.33
N THR A 10 -11.53 34.79 -27.16
CA THR A 10 -10.55 33.71 -27.40
C THR A 10 -9.63 33.41 -26.21
N THR A 11 -9.80 34.10 -25.08
CA THR A 11 -8.90 33.98 -23.91
C THR A 11 -9.58 33.36 -22.68
N LEU A 12 -10.55 32.47 -22.89
CA LEU A 12 -11.23 31.79 -21.77
C LEU A 12 -11.62 30.34 -22.11
N CYS A 13 -10.70 29.58 -22.71
CA CYS A 13 -10.84 28.11 -22.81
C CYS A 13 -9.49 27.38 -22.95
N MET A 14 -8.47 27.85 -22.22
CA MET A 14 -7.35 27.01 -21.81
C MET A 14 -7.40 26.88 -20.28
N ILE A 15 -8.47 26.25 -19.78
CA ILE A 15 -8.35 25.61 -18.47
C ILE A 15 -7.38 24.46 -18.73
N LEU A 16 -6.12 24.65 -18.34
CA LEU A 16 -5.12 23.60 -18.30
C LEU A 16 -5.79 22.39 -17.65
N LEU A 17 -5.92 21.31 -18.41
CA LEU A 17 -5.95 19.96 -17.85
C LEU A 17 -4.57 19.72 -17.24
N THR A 18 -4.27 20.37 -16.10
CA THR A 18 -3.26 19.87 -15.20
C THR A 18 -3.78 18.52 -14.74
N SER A 19 -3.36 17.46 -15.43
CA SER A 19 -3.46 16.12 -14.90
C SER A 19 -2.75 16.17 -13.56
N VAL A 20 -3.52 16.18 -12.48
CA VAL A 20 -2.97 16.02 -11.15
C VAL A 20 -2.33 14.65 -11.18
N VAL A 21 -1.00 14.61 -11.30
CA VAL A 21 -0.24 13.38 -11.18
C VAL A 21 -0.53 12.88 -9.78
N ARG A 22 -1.37 11.85 -9.68
CA ARG A 22 -1.80 11.32 -8.40
C ARG A 22 -0.58 10.69 -7.77
N ALA A 23 -0.08 11.31 -6.71
CA ALA A 23 1.03 10.80 -5.91
C ALA A 23 0.70 9.38 -5.43
N TYR A 24 1.68 8.48 -5.51
CA TYR A 24 1.62 7.19 -4.84
C TYR A 24 1.48 7.44 -3.33
N LYS A 25 0.44 6.85 -2.73
CA LYS A 25 0.12 7.01 -1.31
C LYS A 25 0.19 5.65 -0.63
N LEU A 26 1.34 5.34 -0.04
CA LEU A 26 1.44 4.30 0.97
C LEU A 26 1.48 4.98 2.34
N PRO A 27 0.39 4.92 3.14
CA PRO A 27 0.46 5.38 4.51
C PRO A 27 1.63 4.72 5.24
N GLN A 28 2.40 5.52 5.98
CA GLN A 28 3.58 5.01 6.70
C GLN A 28 3.21 4.32 8.01
N SER A 29 1.98 4.46 8.47
CA SER A 29 1.46 3.75 9.62
C SER A 29 -0.05 3.69 9.57
N GLY A 30 -0.61 2.69 10.25
CA GLY A 30 -2.05 2.53 10.37
C GLY A 30 -2.46 1.11 10.74
N MET A 31 -3.74 0.83 10.54
CA MET A 31 -4.29 -0.53 10.62
C MET A 31 -4.16 -1.22 9.26
N ALA A 32 -3.79 -2.49 9.28
CA ALA A 32 -3.75 -3.38 8.14
C ALA A 32 -4.50 -4.68 8.43
N THR A 33 -4.87 -5.39 7.37
CA THR A 33 -5.19 -6.82 7.47
C THR A 33 -3.97 -7.66 7.10
N VAL A 34 -3.90 -8.87 7.64
CA VAL A 34 -2.79 -9.79 7.47
C VAL A 34 -3.32 -11.19 7.15
N THR A 35 -2.74 -11.83 6.14
CA THR A 35 -2.82 -13.27 5.88
C THR A 35 -1.41 -13.83 5.77
N HIS A 36 -1.31 -15.12 5.44
CA HIS A 36 -0.05 -15.75 5.11
C HIS A 36 -0.15 -16.64 3.88
N TYR A 37 0.97 -16.78 3.17
CA TYR A 37 1.12 -17.61 1.98
C TYR A 37 2.44 -18.36 2.00
N LEU A 38 2.61 -19.28 1.04
CA LEU A 38 3.85 -20.02 0.85
C LEU A 38 4.64 -19.42 -0.31
N LEU A 39 5.70 -18.65 0.00
CA LEU A 39 6.66 -18.20 -1.00
C LEU A 39 7.75 -19.27 -1.25
N GLY A 40 8.27 -19.88 -0.19
CA GLY A 40 9.39 -20.83 -0.28
C GLY A 40 10.63 -20.16 -0.89
N ASP A 41 11.29 -20.85 -1.83
CA ASP A 41 12.46 -20.35 -2.55
C ASP A 41 12.11 -19.51 -3.80
N ALA A 42 10.83 -19.23 -4.03
CA ALA A 42 10.41 -18.48 -5.20
C ALA A 42 10.85 -17.02 -5.13
N VAL A 43 11.08 -16.44 -6.31
CA VAL A 43 11.40 -15.02 -6.45
C VAL A 43 10.10 -14.23 -6.52
N GLY A 44 9.89 -13.33 -5.57
CA GLY A 44 8.72 -12.45 -5.52
C GLY A 44 8.75 -11.35 -6.61
N ALA A 45 7.65 -10.61 -6.76
CA ALA A 45 7.48 -9.59 -7.79
C ALA A 45 8.46 -8.41 -7.72
N CYS A 46 9.17 -8.21 -6.60
CA CYS A 46 10.26 -7.23 -6.51
C CYS A 46 11.57 -7.73 -7.11
N ASP A 47 11.67 -9.03 -7.41
CA ASP A 47 12.87 -9.72 -7.85
C ASP A 47 14.01 -9.65 -6.82
N CYS A 48 13.67 -9.63 -5.53
CA CYS A 48 14.68 -9.65 -4.45
C CYS A 48 15.48 -10.95 -4.45
N ALA A 49 16.76 -10.87 -4.09
CA ALA A 49 17.61 -12.05 -3.88
C ALA A 49 16.93 -13.07 -2.94
N THR A 50 16.95 -14.36 -3.30
CA THR A 50 16.20 -15.41 -2.59
C THR A 50 16.66 -15.64 -1.16
N GLY A 51 17.88 -15.23 -0.79
CA GLY A 51 18.31 -15.25 0.61
C GLY A 51 17.44 -14.37 1.51
N ALA A 52 16.73 -13.37 0.96
CA ALA A 52 15.73 -12.60 1.69
C ALA A 52 14.61 -13.49 2.25
N ASN A 53 14.29 -14.61 1.59
CA ASN A 53 13.25 -15.55 2.02
C ASN A 53 13.67 -16.38 3.24
N ASN A 54 14.88 -16.21 3.78
CA ASN A 54 15.28 -16.77 5.07
C ASN A 54 14.90 -15.86 6.26
N HIS A 55 14.28 -14.71 5.99
CA HIS A 55 13.93 -13.69 6.96
C HIS A 55 12.51 -13.19 6.70
N PRO A 56 11.80 -12.59 7.68
CA PRO A 56 10.42 -12.20 7.51
C PRO A 56 10.19 -11.31 6.29
N VAL A 57 9.45 -11.83 5.32
CA VAL A 57 9.09 -11.10 4.09
C VAL A 57 7.59 -11.19 3.83
N ALA A 58 7.08 -10.25 3.05
CA ALA A 58 5.67 -10.26 2.67
C ALA A 58 5.44 -9.76 1.24
N ALA A 59 4.28 -10.17 0.73
CA ALA A 59 3.61 -9.46 -0.34
C ALA A 59 2.78 -8.31 0.25
N ILE A 60 2.68 -7.19 -0.46
CA ILE A 60 1.79 -6.08 -0.09
C ILE A 60 0.71 -5.88 -1.15
N ASN A 61 -0.47 -5.42 -0.76
CA ASN A 61 -1.58 -5.21 -1.69
C ASN A 61 -1.20 -4.29 -2.86
N GLN A 62 -1.78 -4.55 -4.03
CA GLN A 62 -1.38 -3.90 -5.28
C GLN A 62 -1.33 -2.37 -5.23
N ASN A 63 -2.29 -1.71 -4.58
CA ASN A 63 -2.29 -0.24 -4.46
C ASN A 63 -1.09 0.29 -3.65
N SER A 64 -0.64 -0.46 -2.66
CA SER A 64 0.55 -0.17 -1.86
C SER A 64 1.84 -0.69 -2.53
N PHE A 65 1.76 -1.72 -3.36
CA PHE A 65 2.91 -2.21 -4.11
C PHE A 65 3.27 -1.24 -5.25
N GLY A 66 2.25 -0.75 -5.96
CA GLY A 66 2.34 0.12 -7.13
C GLY A 66 1.76 -0.55 -8.38
N PRO A 67 2.57 -0.96 -9.37
CA PRO A 67 2.10 -1.58 -10.59
C PRO A 67 1.85 -3.09 -10.44
N ALA A 68 0.98 -3.66 -11.27
CA ALA A 68 0.69 -5.10 -11.26
C ALA A 68 1.70 -5.97 -12.05
N ASN A 69 2.58 -5.33 -12.83
CA ASN A 69 3.35 -5.98 -13.90
C ASN A 69 4.85 -5.63 -13.89
N ALA A 70 5.35 -5.03 -12.82
CA ALA A 70 6.77 -4.70 -12.63
C ALA A 70 7.04 -4.47 -11.13
N ALA A 71 8.30 -4.42 -10.70
CA ALA A 71 8.62 -3.96 -9.37
C ALA A 71 8.12 -2.51 -9.16
N GLY A 72 7.49 -2.26 -8.03
CA GLY A 72 6.88 -0.98 -7.70
C GLY A 72 7.51 -0.28 -6.50
N PRO A 73 7.14 0.98 -6.22
CA PRO A 73 7.65 1.75 -5.10
C PRO A 73 7.51 1.08 -3.72
N GLY A 74 6.59 0.12 -3.57
CA GLY A 74 6.46 -0.69 -2.35
C GLY A 74 7.64 -1.63 -2.10
N CYS A 75 8.39 -1.99 -3.14
CA CYS A 75 9.46 -2.96 -3.07
C CYS A 75 10.62 -2.53 -2.17
N GLY A 76 11.10 -3.49 -1.39
CA GLY A 76 12.25 -3.34 -0.50
C GLY A 76 11.97 -2.52 0.77
N ARG A 77 10.77 -1.94 0.93
CA ARG A 77 10.39 -1.20 2.15
C ARG A 77 10.22 -2.17 3.32
N CYS A 78 10.51 -1.70 4.53
CA CYS A 78 10.37 -2.50 5.74
C CYS A 78 9.29 -1.94 6.67
N PHE A 79 8.55 -2.85 7.30
CA PHE A 79 7.43 -2.53 8.17
C PHE A 79 7.51 -3.33 9.45
N HIS A 80 7.36 -2.64 10.58
CA HIS A 80 7.10 -3.27 11.86
C HIS A 80 5.58 -3.49 11.99
N LEU A 81 5.19 -4.71 12.31
CA LEU A 81 3.80 -5.15 12.46
C LEU A 81 3.56 -5.68 13.85
N THR A 82 2.36 -5.43 14.37
CA THR A 82 1.85 -5.99 15.62
C THR A 82 0.44 -6.49 15.38
N ILE A 83 0.20 -7.81 15.43
CA ILE A 83 -1.15 -8.37 15.29
C ILE A 83 -1.89 -8.29 16.63
N TYR A 84 -3.20 -8.06 16.59
CA TYR A 84 -3.98 -7.85 17.84
C TYR A 84 -5.35 -8.53 17.88
N ALA A 85 -5.93 -8.94 16.75
CA ALA A 85 -7.24 -9.59 16.69
C ALA A 85 -7.39 -10.49 15.46
N ALA A 86 -8.17 -11.57 15.58
CA ALA A 86 -8.49 -12.45 14.46
C ALA A 86 -9.72 -11.91 13.69
N ILE A 87 -9.66 -11.95 12.36
CA ILE A 87 -10.77 -11.51 11.50
C ILE A 87 -11.78 -12.65 11.31
N SER A 88 -11.28 -13.86 11.06
CA SER A 88 -12.10 -15.08 10.92
C SER A 88 -12.81 -15.49 12.22
N GLN A 89 -12.34 -15.02 13.36
CA GLN A 89 -12.92 -15.26 14.69
C GLN A 89 -13.14 -13.93 15.41
N PRO A 90 -14.22 -13.19 15.11
CA PRO A 90 -14.43 -11.81 15.60
C PRO A 90 -14.48 -11.64 17.12
N THR A 91 -14.65 -12.73 17.87
CA THR A 91 -14.64 -12.73 19.35
C THR A 91 -13.25 -12.87 19.94
N TYR A 92 -12.23 -13.20 19.12
CA TYR A 92 -10.86 -13.37 19.59
C TYR A 92 -10.03 -12.10 19.39
N ASN A 93 -9.73 -11.45 20.51
CA ASN A 93 -8.66 -10.47 20.62
C ASN A 93 -7.52 -11.09 21.43
N ILE A 94 -6.28 -10.75 21.07
CA ILE A 94 -5.13 -11.17 21.86
C ILE A 94 -5.23 -10.49 23.25
N PRO A 95 -5.24 -11.25 24.35
CA PRO A 95 -5.38 -10.67 25.69
C PRO A 95 -4.25 -9.69 25.99
N ALA A 96 -4.59 -8.52 26.53
CA ALA A 96 -3.60 -7.52 26.93
C ALA A 96 -2.61 -8.01 28.01
N SER A 97 -2.87 -9.17 28.63
CA SER A 97 -1.99 -9.83 29.60
C SER A 97 -0.83 -10.60 28.97
N ILE A 98 -0.78 -10.76 27.64
CA ILE A 98 0.34 -11.40 26.93
C ILE A 98 0.95 -10.42 25.90
N PRO A 99 2.26 -10.52 25.63
CA PRO A 99 2.88 -9.71 24.58
C PRO A 99 2.19 -9.97 23.23
N PHE A 100 1.86 -8.89 22.52
CA PHE A 100 1.38 -9.02 21.15
C PHE A 100 2.49 -9.58 20.26
N PRO A 101 2.19 -10.53 19.36
CA PRO A 101 3.15 -10.96 18.36
C PRO A 101 3.50 -9.81 17.43
N GLU A 102 4.80 -9.61 17.25
CA GLU A 102 5.36 -8.52 16.45
C GLU A 102 6.48 -9.01 15.54
N VAL A 103 6.64 -8.36 14.39
CA VAL A 103 7.68 -8.70 13.41
C VAL A 103 8.02 -7.49 12.56
N THR A 104 9.31 -7.29 12.27
CA THR A 104 9.72 -6.43 11.16
C THR A 104 9.87 -7.27 9.92
N LEU A 105 9.16 -6.93 8.85
CA LEU A 105 9.24 -7.61 7.56
C LEU A 105 9.70 -6.69 6.44
N LYS A 106 10.19 -7.29 5.36
CA LYS A 106 10.54 -6.61 4.11
C LYS A 106 9.58 -6.96 2.98
N ILE A 107 9.17 -5.99 2.18
CA ILE A 107 8.31 -6.23 1.02
C ILE A 107 9.14 -6.75 -0.14
N VAL A 108 8.85 -7.97 -0.57
CA VAL A 108 9.54 -8.64 -1.69
C VAL A 108 8.58 -9.06 -2.80
N ASP A 109 7.28 -8.95 -2.57
CA ASP A 109 6.27 -9.51 -3.46
C ASP A 109 5.00 -8.66 -3.57
N LEU A 110 4.18 -8.99 -4.55
CA LEU A 110 2.90 -8.35 -4.85
C LEU A 110 1.75 -9.27 -4.43
N CYS A 111 0.83 -8.75 -3.63
CA CYS A 111 -0.50 -9.35 -3.53
C CYS A 111 -1.43 -8.67 -4.56
N PRO A 112 -1.76 -9.34 -5.69
CA PRO A 112 -2.46 -8.71 -6.80
C PRO A 112 -3.95 -8.50 -6.52
N ALA A 113 -4.53 -7.45 -7.09
CA ALA A 113 -5.97 -7.15 -7.04
C ALA A 113 -6.76 -8.01 -8.05
N LYS A 114 -6.68 -9.34 -7.91
CA LYS A 114 -7.39 -10.33 -8.74
C LYS A 114 -7.75 -11.56 -7.89
N PRO A 115 -8.73 -12.38 -8.30
CA PRO A 115 -9.04 -13.62 -7.60
C PRO A 115 -7.80 -14.51 -7.40
N PRO A 116 -7.64 -15.16 -6.23
CA PRO A 116 -8.58 -15.19 -5.09
C PRO A 116 -8.47 -13.99 -4.12
N ASN A 117 -7.56 -13.06 -4.36
CA ASN A 117 -7.15 -12.02 -3.39
C ASN A 117 -8.07 -10.80 -3.35
N MET A 118 -9.26 -10.86 -3.93
CA MET A 118 -10.16 -9.70 -4.05
C MET A 118 -10.64 -9.18 -2.68
N GLU A 119 -10.75 -10.06 -1.70
CA GLU A 119 -11.08 -9.68 -0.33
C GLU A 119 -9.95 -8.90 0.35
N TRP A 120 -8.70 -9.22 0.04
CA TRP A 120 -7.57 -8.73 0.83
C TRP A 120 -6.80 -7.61 0.15
N CYS A 121 -6.64 -7.68 -1.18
CA CYS A 121 -5.63 -6.93 -1.92
C CYS A 121 -6.19 -6.01 -3.02
N ALA A 122 -7.52 -5.90 -3.14
CA ALA A 122 -8.19 -5.08 -4.15
C ALA A 122 -8.50 -3.65 -3.68
N GLN A 123 -7.74 -3.11 -2.73
CA GLN A 123 -7.83 -1.70 -2.36
C GLN A 123 -7.52 -0.81 -3.56
N THR A 124 -8.15 0.35 -3.60
CA THR A 124 -7.78 1.46 -4.48
C THR A 124 -7.36 2.65 -3.63
N ASP A 125 -6.92 3.72 -4.28
CA ASP A 125 -6.66 4.98 -3.61
C ASP A 125 -7.90 5.67 -3.00
N THR A 126 -9.11 5.20 -3.31
CA THR A 126 -10.37 5.71 -2.78
C THR A 126 -11.19 4.67 -2.00
N LYS A 127 -10.78 3.41 -1.98
CA LYS A 127 -11.56 2.32 -1.39
C LYS A 127 -10.65 1.36 -0.60
N PRO A 128 -10.87 1.18 0.73
CA PRO A 128 -10.20 0.13 1.48
C PRO A 128 -10.76 -1.25 1.12
N ASN A 129 -10.17 -2.31 1.67
CA ASN A 129 -10.73 -3.65 1.54
C ASN A 129 -12.03 -3.79 2.36
N PRO A 130 -12.79 -4.91 2.25
CA PRO A 130 -14.03 -5.12 3.00
C PRO A 130 -13.87 -5.06 4.52
N HIS A 131 -12.64 -5.17 5.03
CA HIS A 131 -12.28 -5.06 6.46
C HIS A 131 -11.80 -3.65 6.84
N ASN A 132 -12.06 -2.66 5.98
CA ASN A 132 -11.75 -1.25 6.17
C ASN A 132 -10.24 -0.94 6.29
N ALA A 133 -9.37 -1.83 5.80
CA ALA A 133 -7.93 -1.63 5.76
C ALA A 133 -7.48 -1.14 4.38
N TRP A 134 -6.66 -0.09 4.38
CA TRP A 134 -6.04 0.48 3.16
C TRP A 134 -4.79 -0.29 2.73
N VAL A 135 -4.18 -1.01 3.66
CA VAL A 135 -2.99 -1.82 3.46
C VAL A 135 -3.32 -3.25 3.87
N HIS A 136 -2.80 -4.20 3.11
CA HIS A 136 -2.81 -5.61 3.47
C HIS A 136 -1.43 -6.21 3.24
N PHE A 137 -0.99 -7.03 4.19
CA PHE A 137 0.26 -7.78 4.13
C PHE A 137 -0.06 -9.27 4.04
N ASP A 138 0.44 -9.94 3.02
CA ASP A 138 0.39 -11.40 2.92
C ASP A 138 1.78 -11.92 3.27
N ILE A 139 1.95 -12.43 4.49
CA ILE A 139 3.27 -12.75 5.05
C ILE A 139 3.71 -14.12 4.55
N SER A 140 4.97 -14.26 4.13
CA SER A 140 5.49 -15.58 3.78
C SER A 140 5.66 -16.42 5.05
N GLN A 141 4.81 -17.44 5.19
CA GLN A 141 4.76 -18.30 6.38
C GLN A 141 6.09 -19.01 6.64
N THR A 142 6.87 -19.30 5.59
CA THR A 142 8.18 -19.97 5.71
C THR A 142 9.26 -19.08 6.33
N THR A 143 8.95 -17.82 6.63
CA THR A 143 9.95 -16.80 7.00
C THR A 143 9.72 -16.17 8.36
N ILE A 144 8.64 -16.57 9.03
CA ILE A 144 8.25 -16.08 10.35
C ILE A 144 8.27 -17.22 11.36
N PRO A 145 8.42 -16.92 12.66
CA PRO A 145 8.30 -17.93 13.71
C PRO A 145 6.94 -18.63 13.68
N ASP A 146 6.92 -19.95 13.92
CA ASP A 146 5.68 -20.77 13.94
C ASP A 146 4.62 -20.26 14.93
N ASN A 147 5.06 -19.55 15.98
CA ASN A 147 4.19 -18.98 17.01
C ASN A 147 3.80 -17.52 16.75
N PHE A 148 4.15 -16.94 15.60
CA PHE A 148 3.77 -15.56 15.27
C PHE A 148 2.25 -15.40 15.16
N PHE A 149 1.55 -16.39 14.61
CA PHE A 149 0.08 -16.42 14.60
C PHE A 149 -0.45 -17.23 15.80
N PRO A 150 -1.13 -16.59 16.78
CA PRO A 150 -1.65 -17.29 17.94
C PRO A 150 -2.66 -18.38 17.58
N GLN A 151 -2.56 -19.51 18.27
CA GLN A 151 -3.43 -20.66 18.07
C GLN A 151 -4.19 -21.00 19.37
N PRO A 152 -5.05 -20.10 19.88
CA PRO A 152 -5.76 -20.28 21.17
C PRO A 152 -6.69 -21.50 21.18
N TYR A 153 -7.11 -21.96 20.00
CA TYR A 153 -8.00 -23.11 19.80
C TYR A 153 -7.25 -24.32 19.20
N GLY A 154 -5.91 -24.30 19.17
CA GLY A 154 -5.10 -25.36 18.57
C GLY A 154 -5.00 -25.33 17.04
N TYR A 155 -5.40 -24.21 16.42
CA TYR A 155 -5.25 -23.97 14.98
C TYR A 155 -5.02 -22.48 14.70
N ASP A 156 -4.40 -22.18 13.54
CA ASP A 156 -4.25 -20.81 13.04
C ASP A 156 -5.57 -20.29 12.48
N MET A 157 -5.98 -19.11 12.94
CA MET A 157 -7.19 -18.43 12.46
C MET A 157 -6.99 -17.77 11.08
N GLY A 158 -5.76 -17.73 10.57
CA GLY A 158 -5.37 -17.43 9.18
C GLY A 158 -5.49 -15.97 8.76
N THR A 159 -6.36 -15.18 9.39
CA THR A 159 -6.65 -13.79 9.02
C THR A 159 -6.66 -12.90 10.25
N TRP A 160 -5.90 -11.81 10.20
CA TRP A 160 -5.58 -11.01 11.38
C TRP A 160 -5.65 -9.51 11.11
N PHE A 161 -6.05 -8.74 12.12
CA PHE A 161 -5.82 -7.30 12.15
C PHE A 161 -4.44 -7.01 12.75
N ALA A 162 -3.75 -6.03 12.17
CA ALA A 162 -2.45 -5.57 12.64
C ALA A 162 -2.37 -4.05 12.65
N ASN A 163 -1.58 -3.51 13.58
CA ASN A 163 -1.02 -2.18 13.43
C ASN A 163 0.32 -2.32 12.70
N TYR A 164 0.63 -1.36 11.82
CA TYR A 164 1.91 -1.32 11.14
C TYR A 164 2.52 0.07 11.21
N THR A 165 3.85 0.12 11.12
CA THR A 165 4.64 1.34 10.91
C THR A 165 5.81 1.02 9.99
N GLU A 166 6.03 1.87 8.99
CA GLU A 166 7.22 1.84 8.14
C GLU A 166 8.45 2.19 8.98
N VAL A 167 9.49 1.38 8.88
CA VAL A 167 10.71 1.49 9.65
C VAL A 167 11.94 1.38 8.74
N SER A 168 13.10 1.78 9.26
CA SER A 168 14.38 1.47 8.64
C SER A 168 14.53 -0.06 8.50
N CYS A 169 14.99 -0.50 7.32
CA CYS A 169 15.29 -1.90 7.10
C CYS A 169 16.43 -2.43 7.97
N GLU A 170 17.18 -1.57 8.66
CA GLU A 170 18.16 -1.99 9.68
C GLU A 170 17.54 -2.81 10.82
N THR A 171 16.23 -2.67 11.04
CA THR A 171 15.49 -3.44 12.06
C THR A 171 14.96 -4.78 11.53
N TRP A 172 15.10 -5.06 10.24
CA TRP A 172 14.75 -6.34 9.63
C TRP A 172 15.90 -7.34 9.83
N SER A 173 15.58 -8.59 10.21
CA SER A 173 16.61 -9.58 10.57
C SER A 173 17.51 -9.99 9.40
N GLY A 174 17.07 -9.78 8.15
CA GLY A 174 17.88 -10.00 6.96
C GLY A 174 18.82 -8.85 6.60
N TRP A 175 18.81 -7.75 7.36
CA TRP A 175 19.67 -6.60 7.11
C TRP A 175 21.15 -6.94 7.23
N GLY A 176 21.94 -6.52 6.24
CA GLY A 176 23.39 -6.75 6.19
C GLY A 176 23.79 -8.22 6.07
N GLN A 177 22.83 -9.15 5.97
CA GLN A 177 23.10 -10.56 5.77
C GLN A 177 23.50 -10.82 4.32
N LYS A 178 24.28 -11.87 4.13
CA LYS A 178 24.72 -12.28 2.79
C LYS A 178 23.51 -12.77 1.99
N ASP A 179 23.48 -12.44 0.70
CA ASP A 179 22.48 -12.93 -0.25
C ASP A 179 21.02 -12.49 0.04
N THR A 180 20.80 -11.51 0.94
CA THR A 180 19.47 -10.96 1.28
C THR A 180 19.15 -9.62 0.62
N SER A 181 20.15 -9.00 -0.01
CA SER A 181 20.04 -7.68 -0.63
C SER A 181 20.27 -7.74 -2.13
N GLY A 182 19.62 -6.85 -2.87
CA GLY A 182 19.76 -6.77 -4.33
C GLY A 182 18.81 -7.71 -5.05
N LEU A 183 19.11 -7.95 -6.33
CA LEU A 183 18.23 -8.69 -7.24
C LEU A 183 18.62 -10.16 -7.34
N ALA A 184 17.62 -11.03 -7.46
CA ALA A 184 17.82 -12.43 -7.84
C ALA A 184 18.32 -12.53 -9.29
N TYR A 185 17.76 -11.71 -10.20
CA TYR A 185 18.17 -11.67 -11.60
C TYR A 185 18.49 -10.22 -12.03
N PRO A 186 19.74 -9.93 -12.47
CA PRO A 186 20.10 -8.59 -12.89
C PRO A 186 19.17 -8.02 -13.97
N GLY A 187 18.56 -6.87 -13.68
CA GLY A 187 17.68 -6.16 -14.62
C GLY A 187 16.21 -6.63 -14.64
N ALA A 188 15.83 -7.63 -13.83
CA ALA A 188 14.47 -8.16 -13.83
C ALA A 188 13.52 -7.52 -12.79
N GLY A 189 14.04 -6.72 -11.85
CA GLY A 189 13.19 -5.98 -10.91
C GLY A 189 13.90 -4.85 -10.16
N CYS A 190 13.45 -4.62 -8.93
CA CYS A 190 13.97 -3.57 -8.06
C CYS A 190 13.76 -3.95 -6.59
N CYS A 191 14.87 -4.14 -5.87
CA CYS A 191 14.86 -4.52 -4.46
C CYS A 191 15.93 -3.71 -3.69
N PRO A 192 15.64 -2.45 -3.33
CA PRO A 192 16.56 -1.60 -2.58
C PRO A 192 16.82 -2.18 -1.18
N ALA A 193 17.99 -1.88 -0.63
CA ALA A 193 18.37 -2.32 0.70
C ALA A 193 17.53 -1.63 1.77
N ASN A 194 17.49 -0.29 1.76
CA ASN A 194 16.79 0.54 2.75
C ASN A 194 16.13 1.79 2.09
N PRO A 195 15.08 1.62 1.27
CA PRO A 195 14.53 2.71 0.46
C PRO A 195 14.01 3.91 1.27
N THR A 196 13.61 3.68 2.52
CA THR A 196 13.08 4.73 3.42
C THR A 196 14.17 5.66 3.93
N VAL A 197 15.40 5.16 4.09
CA VAL A 197 16.57 5.95 4.52
C VAL A 197 17.32 6.52 3.32
N ASP A 198 17.54 5.69 2.30
CA ASP A 198 18.39 6.05 1.16
C ASP A 198 17.63 6.87 0.10
N GLY A 199 16.30 6.94 0.18
CA GLY A 199 15.44 7.56 -0.83
C GLY A 199 15.36 6.78 -2.16
N ASN A 200 16.01 5.61 -2.23
CA ASN A 200 16.11 4.76 -3.42
C ASN A 200 14.85 3.92 -3.61
N LEU A 201 13.73 4.56 -3.92
CA LEU A 201 12.48 3.89 -4.25
C LEU A 201 12.49 3.34 -5.67
N CYS A 202 11.87 2.17 -5.83
CA CYS A 202 11.61 1.61 -7.14
C CYS A 202 10.67 2.51 -7.94
N LYS A 203 10.91 2.57 -9.25
CA LYS A 203 10.18 3.46 -10.17
C LYS A 203 8.84 2.84 -10.57
N LEU A 204 7.91 3.69 -10.99
CA LEU A 204 6.69 3.26 -11.66
C LEU A 204 6.99 2.83 -13.11
N PRO A 205 6.10 2.08 -13.78
CA PRO A 205 6.26 1.70 -15.18
C PRO A 205 6.54 2.91 -16.07
N GLY A 206 7.44 2.74 -17.04
CA GLY A 206 7.93 3.83 -17.89
C GLY A 206 8.99 4.72 -17.24
N GLY A 207 9.60 4.28 -16.13
CA GLY A 207 10.70 4.98 -15.47
C GLY A 207 10.29 6.26 -14.75
N LYS A 208 8.99 6.47 -14.53
CA LYS A 208 8.47 7.65 -13.83
C LYS A 208 8.89 7.59 -12.37
N ASN A 209 9.54 8.65 -11.91
CA ASN A 209 9.84 8.83 -10.49
C ASN A 209 8.53 8.96 -9.70
N VAL A 210 8.56 8.52 -8.46
CA VAL A 210 7.46 8.76 -7.53
C VAL A 210 7.49 10.24 -7.15
N THR A 211 6.60 11.03 -7.74
CA THR A 211 6.45 12.45 -7.36
C THR A 211 5.57 12.52 -6.12
N GLY A 212 6.17 12.89 -4.98
CA GLY A 212 5.45 13.12 -3.73
C GLY A 212 5.11 11.84 -2.97
N VAL A 213 6.12 11.13 -2.48
CA VAL A 213 5.93 10.18 -1.37
C VAL A 213 5.48 11.00 -0.17
N GLY A 214 4.19 11.26 -0.09
CA GLY A 214 3.61 11.96 1.04
C GLY A 214 3.64 11.00 2.21
N SER A 215 4.36 11.34 3.27
CA SER A 215 4.10 10.79 4.60
C SER A 215 2.66 11.11 4.97
N VAL A 216 1.73 10.25 4.58
CA VAL A 216 0.34 10.35 5.02
C VAL A 216 0.20 9.41 6.21
N SER A 217 0.00 9.97 7.39
CA SER A 217 -0.53 9.18 8.50
C SER A 217 -1.91 8.64 8.11
N ALA A 218 -2.30 7.48 8.63
CA ALA A 218 -3.66 6.96 8.42
C ALA A 218 -4.76 7.99 8.80
N ALA A 219 -4.49 8.85 9.78
CA ALA A 219 -5.37 9.97 10.14
C ALA A 219 -5.48 11.04 9.04
N GLY A 220 -4.37 11.35 8.34
CA GLY A 220 -4.34 12.28 7.21
C GLY A 220 -5.04 11.77 5.96
N ILE A 221 -5.12 10.44 5.78
CA ILE A 221 -5.97 9.80 4.77
C ILE A 221 -7.44 10.10 5.13
N ASN A 222 -7.89 9.73 6.33
CA ASN A 222 -9.28 9.91 6.75
C ASN A 222 -9.78 11.39 6.75
N SER A 223 -8.94 12.35 7.12
CA SER A 223 -9.33 13.78 7.19
C SER A 223 -9.34 14.48 5.82
N ARG A 224 -8.39 14.16 4.95
CA ARG A 224 -8.30 14.74 3.60
C ARG A 224 -9.39 14.24 2.67
N TRP A 225 -9.82 12.98 2.81
CA TRP A 225 -10.92 12.45 2.00
C TRP A 225 -12.30 12.99 2.38
N ARG A 226 -12.53 13.34 3.66
CA ARG A 226 -13.76 14.04 4.07
C ARG A 226 -13.86 15.42 3.41
N THR A 227 -12.75 16.14 3.32
CA THR A 227 -12.72 17.48 2.71
C THR A 227 -12.85 17.42 1.18
N GLU A 228 -12.16 16.49 0.50
CA GLU A 228 -12.28 16.32 -0.96
C GLU A 228 -13.68 15.81 -1.38
N SER A 229 -14.31 14.94 -0.57
CA SER A 229 -15.69 14.50 -0.82
C SER A 229 -16.69 15.65 -0.66
N MET A 230 -16.51 16.54 0.32
CA MET A 230 -17.39 17.70 0.50
C MET A 230 -17.27 18.71 -0.65
N VAL A 231 -16.07 18.94 -1.18
CA VAL A 231 -15.87 19.82 -2.35
C VAL A 231 -16.50 19.24 -3.61
N ALA A 232 -16.40 17.92 -3.83
CA ALA A 232 -17.05 17.25 -4.98
C ALA A 232 -18.59 17.36 -4.93
N TRP A 233 -19.19 17.29 -3.73
CA TRP A 233 -20.63 17.52 -3.55
C TRP A 233 -21.03 18.98 -3.78
N SER A 234 -20.22 19.95 -3.36
CA SER A 234 -20.52 21.37 -3.60
C SER A 234 -20.46 21.75 -5.09
N VAL A 235 -19.54 21.16 -5.86
CA VAL A 235 -19.45 21.41 -7.31
C VAL A 235 -20.60 20.74 -8.08
N ALA A 236 -21.04 19.54 -7.69
CA ALA A 236 -22.18 18.88 -8.31
C ALA A 236 -23.51 19.64 -8.10
N VAL A 237 -23.71 20.24 -6.93
CA VAL A 237 -24.90 21.05 -6.63
C VAL A 237 -24.91 22.38 -7.41
N LEU A 238 -23.75 22.97 -7.66
CA LEU A 238 -23.65 24.22 -8.44
C LEU A 238 -23.85 24.01 -9.96
N VAL A 239 -23.48 22.85 -10.51
CA VAL A 239 -23.68 22.55 -11.94
C VAL A 239 -25.08 21.98 -12.21
N GLY A 240 -25.68 21.25 -11.26
CA GLY A 240 -27.04 20.72 -11.41
C GLY A 240 -28.16 21.76 -11.29
N GLY A 241 -27.89 22.93 -10.70
CA GLY A 241 -28.88 23.98 -10.48
C GLY A 241 -29.21 24.85 -11.70
N TRP A 242 -28.47 24.73 -12.80
CA TRP A 242 -28.64 25.59 -14.00
C TRP A 242 -29.40 24.93 -15.15
N MET A 243 -29.97 23.74 -14.93
CA MET A 243 -30.65 22.97 -15.97
C MET A 243 -32.09 22.60 -15.65
N MET A 244 -32.81 23.41 -14.85
CA MET A 244 -34.27 23.32 -14.76
C MET A 244 -34.90 24.69 -14.45
N THR A 245 -35.22 25.45 -15.49
CA THR A 245 -36.35 26.42 -15.52
C THR A 245 -36.53 26.97 -16.93
N ARG A 246 -37.21 26.19 -17.79
CA ARG A 246 -38.04 26.69 -18.89
C ARG A 246 -39.17 25.70 -19.17
N VAL A 247 -40.28 25.88 -18.47
CA VAL A 247 -41.65 25.88 -19.01
C VAL A 247 -42.39 27.00 -18.30
#